data_AF-A0A955F3R7-F1
#
_entry.id   AF-A0A955F3R7-F1
#
_cell.length_a   1.000
_cell.length_b   1.000
_cell.length_c   1.000
_cell.angle_alpha   90.00
_cell.angle_beta   90.00
_cell.angle_gamma   90.00
#
_symmetry.space_group_name_H-M   'P 1'
#
loop_
_entity.id
_entity.type
_entity.pdbx_description
1 polymer ?
#
loop_
_entity_poly.entity_id
_entity_poly.type
_entity_poly.pdbx_seq_one_letter_code
_entity_poly.pdbx_strand_id
1 'polypeptide(L)'
;MHRVPLYCALLMVLAADQLAAQNLGHRMGGDVYPPENTLHCYEIALAKLQDDPDFHYVELDIQESGDGEIVVFHDTGSIHRMVPQSRHNLGVLRPNSKRTSFDEIRIRDLTLKQIQGLVLSEGAGIPTLKEVLDASVRWGLRKPMLIEIKSLRSDACRNQLLSLVAPYRKTLTIDFLAFPGAFRSSFPDQVRWKAALKRSGFKVYTARKPKTKEHDLASDVAPADLELEFRTLIPETDFAIREQGTRSLRFPISVPELPGAKCRLRVGIEHGYDDTGDRSVRYRILDGTGQQLTAGSSRARGWQWFELPSYAPAGLTLLVEDEDTDLSGKHPGNAGRIKVSLTYPRGS
;
A
#
# COMPACT_ATOMS: atom_id res chain seq x y z
N MET A 1 -18.43 -37.17 -2.39
CA MET A 1 -17.95 -36.35 -3.52
C MET A 1 -18.93 -35.19 -3.73
N HIS A 2 -18.69 -34.05 -3.09
CA HIS A 2 -19.55 -32.88 -3.23
C HIS A 2 -19.20 -32.10 -4.50
N ARG A 3 -20.14 -32.05 -5.43
CA ARG A 3 -20.09 -31.18 -6.60
C ARG A 3 -20.30 -29.74 -6.12
N VAL A 4 -19.27 -28.90 -6.21
CA VAL A 4 -19.41 -27.44 -6.13
C VAL A 4 -20.26 -27.00 -7.33
N PRO A 5 -21.37 -26.27 -7.13
CA PRO A 5 -22.33 -26.05 -8.20
C PRO A 5 -21.85 -24.96 -9.16
N LEU A 6 -22.24 -25.15 -10.42
CA LEU A 6 -21.91 -24.42 -11.64
C LEU A 6 -22.43 -22.95 -11.68
N TYR A 7 -22.58 -22.28 -10.54
CA TYR A 7 -23.31 -21.01 -10.43
C TYR A 7 -22.49 -19.75 -10.76
N CYS A 8 -21.14 -19.81 -10.71
CA CYS A 8 -20.33 -18.61 -11.00
C CYS A 8 -20.26 -18.22 -12.49
N ALA A 9 -20.53 -19.15 -13.42
CA ALA A 9 -20.32 -18.90 -14.84
C ALA A 9 -21.49 -18.21 -15.55
N LEU A 10 -22.72 -18.34 -15.04
CA LEU A 10 -23.93 -17.84 -15.71
C LEU A 10 -24.39 -16.46 -15.22
N LEU A 11 -24.03 -16.06 -14.00
CA LEU A 11 -24.36 -14.74 -13.45
C LEU A 11 -23.49 -13.60 -14.02
N MET A 12 -22.37 -13.89 -14.67
CA MET A 12 -21.46 -12.87 -15.22
C MET A 12 -21.86 -12.28 -16.59
N VAL A 13 -22.89 -12.79 -17.27
CA VAL A 13 -23.17 -12.40 -18.67
C VAL A 13 -24.44 -11.56 -18.85
N LEU A 14 -25.35 -11.49 -17.86
CA LEU A 14 -26.65 -10.81 -18.04
C LEU A 14 -27.03 -9.75 -16.99
N ALA A 15 -26.21 -9.54 -15.95
CA ALA A 15 -26.38 -8.45 -14.98
C ALA A 15 -25.07 -7.66 -14.72
N ALA A 16 -24.12 -7.79 -15.64
CA ALA A 16 -22.74 -7.34 -15.47
C ALA A 16 -22.58 -5.83 -15.27
N ASP A 17 -23.47 -4.99 -15.82
CA ASP A 17 -23.32 -3.54 -15.72
C ASP A 17 -23.71 -2.96 -14.35
N GLN A 18 -24.58 -3.62 -13.56
CA GLN A 18 -24.94 -3.16 -12.20
C GLN A 18 -24.19 -3.90 -11.09
N LEU A 19 -23.89 -5.19 -11.27
CA LEU A 19 -23.15 -5.99 -10.27
C LEU A 19 -21.63 -5.82 -10.32
N ALA A 20 -21.05 -5.50 -11.48
CA ALA A 20 -19.61 -5.20 -11.54
C ALA A 20 -19.27 -3.85 -10.89
N ALA A 21 -20.26 -2.97 -10.76
CA ALA A 21 -20.10 -1.64 -10.20
C ALA A 21 -19.93 -1.66 -8.66
N GLN A 22 -20.32 -2.74 -7.98
CA GLN A 22 -20.36 -2.82 -6.50
C GLN A 22 -19.39 -3.83 -5.90
N ASN A 23 -18.49 -4.45 -6.68
CA ASN A 23 -17.61 -5.47 -6.13
C ASN A 23 -16.56 -4.88 -5.16
N LEU A 24 -16.77 -5.05 -3.85
CA LEU A 24 -15.88 -4.54 -2.80
C LEU A 24 -14.47 -5.15 -2.81
N GLY A 25 -14.24 -6.21 -3.58
CA GLY A 25 -12.92 -6.80 -3.78
C GLY A 25 -12.12 -6.22 -4.95
N HIS A 26 -12.61 -5.17 -5.64
CA HIS A 26 -11.89 -4.51 -6.73
C HIS A 26 -10.54 -3.96 -6.28
N ARG A 27 -9.49 -4.20 -7.09
CA ARG A 27 -8.08 -3.87 -6.78
C ARG A 27 -7.66 -4.29 -5.37
N MET A 28 -8.09 -5.47 -4.97
CA MET A 28 -7.90 -6.07 -3.64
C MET A 28 -8.55 -5.27 -2.49
N GLY A 29 -9.70 -4.65 -2.76
CA GLY A 29 -10.38 -3.74 -1.85
C GLY A 29 -9.79 -2.33 -1.83
N GLY A 30 -8.98 -1.99 -2.83
CA GLY A 30 -8.28 -0.72 -2.96
C GLY A 30 -9.17 0.51 -3.06
N ASP A 31 -10.37 0.34 -3.63
CA ASP A 31 -11.36 1.41 -3.75
C ASP A 31 -11.94 1.82 -2.40
N VAL A 32 -11.96 0.90 -1.43
CA VAL A 32 -12.44 1.14 -0.06
C VAL A 32 -11.28 1.50 0.86
N TYR A 33 -10.16 0.78 0.74
CA TYR A 33 -8.98 0.94 1.57
C TYR A 33 -7.76 1.25 0.71
N PRO A 34 -7.41 2.53 0.48
CA PRO A 34 -6.22 2.87 -0.29
C PRO A 34 -4.92 2.56 0.48
N PRO A 35 -3.77 2.44 -0.21
CA PRO A 35 -3.63 2.44 -1.68
C PRO A 35 -4.03 1.10 -2.33
N GLU A 36 -4.66 1.22 -3.50
CA GLU A 36 -5.10 0.08 -4.31
C GLU A 36 -3.97 -0.88 -4.69
N ASN A 37 -4.32 -2.14 -4.98
CA ASN A 37 -3.37 -3.15 -5.44
C ASN A 37 -2.17 -3.39 -4.49
N THR A 38 -2.34 -3.18 -3.19
CA THR A 38 -1.31 -3.44 -2.18
C THR A 38 -1.67 -4.59 -1.25
N LEU A 39 -0.65 -5.20 -0.64
CA LEU A 39 -0.90 -6.16 0.45
C LEU A 39 -1.54 -5.49 1.68
N HIS A 40 -1.31 -4.18 1.87
CA HIS A 40 -1.88 -3.41 2.98
C HIS A 40 -3.40 -3.32 2.87
N CYS A 41 -3.92 -2.85 1.73
CA CYS A 41 -5.36 -2.80 1.51
C CYS A 41 -5.97 -4.19 1.55
N TYR A 42 -5.25 -5.16 0.99
CA TYR A 42 -5.76 -6.52 0.85
C TYR A 42 -5.94 -7.23 2.19
N GLU A 43 -4.99 -7.09 3.11
CA GLU A 43 -5.11 -7.63 4.47
C GLU A 43 -6.37 -7.11 5.17
N ILE A 44 -6.62 -5.81 5.06
CA ILE A 44 -7.79 -5.15 5.66
C ILE A 44 -9.08 -5.62 4.98
N ALA A 45 -9.08 -5.68 3.65
CA ALA A 45 -10.23 -6.11 2.85
C ALA A 45 -10.63 -7.56 3.18
N LEU A 46 -9.68 -8.48 3.29
CA LEU A 46 -9.98 -9.86 3.68
C LEU A 46 -10.51 -9.97 5.12
N ALA A 47 -9.98 -9.16 6.03
CA ALA A 47 -10.39 -9.18 7.43
C ALA A 47 -11.80 -8.58 7.64
N LYS A 48 -12.22 -7.63 6.78
CA LYS A 48 -13.44 -6.84 7.01
C LYS A 48 -14.54 -7.04 5.98
N LEU A 49 -14.17 -7.21 4.71
CA LEU A 49 -15.12 -7.16 3.59
C LEU A 49 -15.42 -8.52 3.01
N GLN A 50 -14.56 -9.53 3.21
CA GLN A 50 -14.74 -10.82 2.51
C GLN A 50 -16.08 -11.52 2.84
N ASP A 51 -16.68 -11.26 3.99
CA ASP A 51 -18.00 -11.80 4.35
C ASP A 51 -19.17 -10.92 3.91
N ASP A 52 -18.87 -9.73 3.39
CA ASP A 52 -19.87 -8.82 2.83
C ASP A 52 -20.51 -9.44 1.56
N PRO A 53 -21.84 -9.32 1.39
CA PRO A 53 -22.52 -9.78 0.17
C PRO A 53 -21.98 -9.14 -1.11
N ASP A 54 -21.51 -7.88 -1.05
CA ASP A 54 -21.00 -7.13 -2.19
C ASP A 54 -19.51 -7.41 -2.47
N PHE A 55 -18.84 -8.16 -1.60
CA PHE A 55 -17.53 -8.73 -1.90
C PHE A 55 -17.70 -10.05 -2.66
N HIS A 56 -17.86 -9.94 -3.97
CA HIS A 56 -18.11 -11.10 -4.83
C HIS A 56 -16.83 -11.86 -5.17
N TYR A 57 -15.76 -11.15 -5.48
CA TYR A 57 -14.45 -11.68 -5.84
C TYR A 57 -13.35 -10.66 -5.55
N VAL A 58 -12.12 -11.13 -5.33
CA VAL A 58 -10.94 -10.27 -5.34
C VAL A 58 -10.54 -10.03 -6.78
N GLU A 59 -10.34 -8.77 -7.17
CA GLU A 59 -9.72 -8.42 -8.44
C GLU A 59 -8.36 -7.76 -8.20
N LEU A 60 -7.41 -7.99 -9.09
CA LEU A 60 -6.13 -7.30 -9.08
C LEU A 60 -5.54 -7.17 -10.49
N ASP A 61 -4.75 -6.12 -10.70
CA ASP A 61 -4.17 -5.80 -12.00
C ASP A 61 -2.70 -6.24 -12.10
N ILE A 62 -2.33 -6.98 -13.14
CA ILE A 62 -0.94 -7.42 -13.33
C ILE A 62 -0.27 -6.82 -14.56
N GLN A 63 1.02 -6.53 -14.41
CA GLN A 63 1.91 -6.05 -15.46
C GLN A 63 3.28 -6.74 -15.39
N GLU A 64 3.95 -6.85 -16.53
CA GLU A 64 5.34 -7.29 -16.62
C GLU A 64 6.30 -6.12 -16.39
N SER A 65 7.26 -6.28 -15.47
CA SER A 65 8.36 -5.35 -15.21
C SER A 65 9.36 -5.28 -16.39
N GLY A 66 10.38 -4.44 -16.29
CA GLY A 66 11.47 -4.34 -17.28
C GLY A 66 12.34 -5.59 -17.36
N ASP A 67 12.45 -6.34 -16.26
CA ASP A 67 13.22 -7.59 -16.13
C ASP A 67 12.36 -8.87 -16.20
N GLY A 68 11.08 -8.76 -16.56
CA GLY A 68 10.22 -9.90 -16.89
C GLY A 68 9.37 -10.45 -15.74
N GLU A 69 9.44 -9.83 -14.57
CA GLU A 69 8.69 -10.23 -13.38
C GLU A 69 7.23 -9.72 -13.40
N ILE A 70 6.34 -10.45 -12.72
CA ILE A 70 4.91 -10.12 -12.68
C ILE A 70 4.60 -9.34 -11.40
N VAL A 71 4.26 -8.06 -11.56
CA VAL A 71 3.91 -7.15 -10.46
C VAL A 71 2.44 -6.77 -10.51
N VAL A 72 1.90 -6.37 -9.35
CA VAL A 72 0.50 -5.98 -9.20
C VAL A 72 0.40 -4.46 -9.21
N PHE A 73 -0.10 -3.89 -10.30
CA PHE A 73 -0.17 -2.46 -10.53
C PHE A 73 -1.18 -2.13 -11.64
N HIS A 74 -2.09 -1.18 -11.40
CA HIS A 74 -3.17 -0.88 -12.34
C HIS A 74 -2.70 -0.10 -13.59
N ASP A 75 -1.96 0.99 -13.40
CA ASP A 75 -1.70 1.95 -14.47
C ASP A 75 -0.59 1.52 -15.44
N THR A 76 -0.93 1.46 -16.72
CA THR A 76 0.01 1.13 -17.80
C THR A 76 0.70 2.35 -18.42
N GLY A 77 0.10 3.53 -18.26
CA GLY A 77 0.55 4.76 -18.90
C GLY A 77 1.71 5.43 -18.16
N SER A 78 1.71 5.33 -16.84
CA SER A 78 2.69 5.96 -15.95
C SER A 78 2.52 5.44 -14.52
N ILE A 79 3.56 5.55 -13.69
CA ILE A 79 3.49 5.24 -12.26
C ILE A 79 3.00 6.40 -11.38
N HIS A 80 2.96 7.63 -11.91
CA HIS A 80 2.82 8.86 -11.10
C HIS A 80 1.52 8.94 -10.28
N ARG A 81 0.44 8.28 -10.71
CA ARG A 81 -0.85 8.32 -10.00
C ARG A 81 -0.77 7.69 -8.63
N MET A 82 -0.03 6.58 -8.50
CA MET A 82 0.07 5.82 -7.26
C MET A 82 1.39 6.06 -6.52
N VAL A 83 2.45 6.36 -7.26
CA VAL A 83 3.80 6.55 -6.70
C VAL A 83 4.03 8.04 -6.48
N PRO A 84 4.10 8.53 -5.22
CA PRO A 84 4.37 9.93 -4.96
C PRO A 84 5.79 10.32 -5.37
N GLN A 85 5.97 11.55 -5.83
CA GLN A 85 7.28 12.11 -6.22
C GLN A 85 8.11 12.52 -5.00
N SER A 86 8.34 11.57 -4.08
CA SER A 86 9.12 11.79 -2.87
C SER A 86 10.63 11.72 -3.13
N ARG A 87 11.45 12.31 -2.24
CA ARG A 87 12.92 12.20 -2.31
C ARG A 87 13.39 10.74 -2.32
N HIS A 88 12.70 9.87 -1.57
CA HIS A 88 12.97 8.43 -1.54
C HIS A 88 12.72 7.79 -2.92
N ASN A 89 11.52 7.95 -3.47
CA ASN A 89 11.16 7.35 -4.76
C ASN A 89 12.02 7.90 -5.91
N LEU A 90 12.32 9.19 -5.90
CA LEU A 90 13.27 9.78 -6.84
C LEU A 90 14.66 9.15 -6.70
N GLY A 91 15.10 8.84 -5.47
CA GLY A 91 16.34 8.12 -5.20
C GLY A 91 16.38 6.74 -5.84
N VAL A 92 15.29 5.98 -5.74
CA VAL A 92 15.12 4.64 -6.33
C VAL A 92 15.13 4.69 -7.87
N LEU A 93 14.56 5.75 -8.46
CA LEU A 93 14.41 5.91 -9.91
C LEU A 93 15.63 6.50 -10.61
N ARG A 94 16.58 7.12 -9.88
CA ARG A 94 17.80 7.74 -10.43
C ARG A 94 18.59 6.90 -11.45
N PRO A 95 18.73 5.56 -11.33
CA PRO A 95 19.50 4.78 -12.30
C PRO A 95 18.95 4.82 -13.73
N ASN A 96 17.67 5.14 -13.93
CA ASN A 96 17.01 5.19 -15.24
C ASN A 96 16.90 6.61 -15.82
N SER A 97 17.51 7.62 -15.20
CA SER A 97 17.24 9.05 -15.47
C SER A 97 17.87 9.62 -16.76
N LYS A 98 18.10 8.81 -17.80
CA LYS A 98 18.40 9.38 -19.12
C LYS A 98 17.10 9.91 -19.75
N ARG A 99 16.67 11.09 -19.27
CA ARG A 99 15.71 12.01 -19.92
C ARG A 99 14.23 11.61 -19.96
N THR A 100 13.75 10.78 -19.04
CA THR A 100 12.31 10.49 -18.91
C THR A 100 11.76 11.30 -17.75
N SER A 101 10.72 12.10 -17.98
CA SER A 101 10.04 12.81 -16.89
C SER A 101 9.40 11.79 -15.93
N PHE A 102 9.19 12.15 -14.66
CA PHE A 102 8.59 11.23 -13.68
C PHE A 102 7.25 10.67 -14.18
N ASP A 103 6.48 11.51 -14.86
CA ASP A 103 5.17 11.17 -15.43
C ASP A 103 5.25 10.25 -16.65
N GLU A 104 6.42 10.03 -17.23
CA GLU A 104 6.62 9.12 -18.35
C GLU A 104 7.12 7.73 -17.92
N ILE A 105 7.52 7.56 -16.66
CA ILE A 105 8.05 6.27 -16.16
C ILE A 105 6.90 5.27 -16.05
N ARG A 106 7.08 4.08 -16.62
CA ARG A 106 6.09 2.98 -16.57
C ARG A 106 6.68 1.76 -15.89
N ILE A 107 5.82 0.84 -15.45
CA ILE A 107 6.23 -0.45 -14.85
C ILE A 107 7.22 -1.21 -15.75
N ARG A 108 6.98 -1.20 -17.07
CA ARG A 108 7.85 -1.87 -18.05
C ARG A 108 9.27 -1.31 -18.14
N ASP A 109 9.52 -0.12 -17.60
CA ASP A 109 10.81 0.54 -17.64
C ASP A 109 11.63 0.27 -16.37
N LEU A 110 11.05 -0.42 -15.37
CA LEU A 110 11.63 -0.64 -14.06
C LEU A 110 11.90 -2.12 -13.80
N THR A 111 13.04 -2.43 -13.20
CA THR A 111 13.33 -3.77 -12.65
C THR A 111 12.45 -4.05 -11.43
N LEU A 112 12.25 -5.33 -11.08
CA LEU A 112 11.53 -5.71 -9.87
C LEU A 112 12.14 -5.05 -8.62
N LYS A 113 13.47 -5.03 -8.52
CA LYS A 113 14.18 -4.39 -7.42
C LYS A 113 13.84 -2.91 -7.27
N GLN A 114 13.71 -2.18 -8.39
CA GLN A 114 13.28 -0.78 -8.36
C GLN A 114 11.82 -0.67 -7.93
N ILE A 115 10.93 -1.50 -8.50
CA ILE A 115 9.50 -1.50 -8.18
C ILE A 115 9.28 -1.75 -6.68
N GLN A 116 9.95 -2.75 -6.09
CA GLN A 116 9.87 -3.04 -4.66
C GLN A 116 10.55 -1.99 -3.78
N GLY A 117 11.45 -1.17 -4.34
CA GLY A 117 12.03 -0.03 -3.64
C GLY A 117 11.11 1.20 -3.57
N LEU A 118 10.10 1.27 -4.44
CA LEU A 118 9.12 2.35 -4.44
C LEU A 118 8.17 2.23 -3.25
N VAL A 119 7.79 3.39 -2.73
CA VAL A 119 6.87 3.54 -1.60
C VAL A 119 5.67 4.34 -2.07
N LEU A 120 4.47 3.78 -1.91
CA LEU A 120 3.18 4.40 -2.20
C LEU A 120 2.73 5.26 -1.01
N SER A 121 1.49 5.77 -1.05
CA SER A 121 0.87 6.38 0.14
C SER A 121 0.82 5.38 1.31
N GLU A 122 0.77 5.90 2.54
CA GLU A 122 0.75 5.10 3.78
C GLU A 122 1.95 4.12 3.93
N GLY A 123 3.05 4.35 3.20
CA GLY A 123 4.25 3.52 3.30
C GLY A 123 4.15 2.16 2.60
N ALA A 124 3.07 1.90 1.85
CA ALA A 124 2.87 0.61 1.21
C ALA A 124 3.83 0.37 0.03
N GLY A 125 4.17 -0.89 -0.23
CA GLY A 125 4.95 -1.31 -1.40
C GLY A 125 4.09 -1.87 -2.52
N ILE A 126 4.65 -1.94 -3.73
CA ILE A 126 4.04 -2.60 -4.90
C ILE A 126 4.40 -4.10 -4.83
N PRO A 127 3.41 -5.01 -4.68
CA PRO A 127 3.70 -6.43 -4.54
C PRO A 127 3.89 -7.12 -5.91
N THR A 128 4.56 -8.26 -5.88
CA THR A 128 4.54 -9.26 -6.95
C THR A 128 3.25 -10.05 -6.93
N LEU A 129 2.88 -10.65 -8.07
CA LEU A 129 1.76 -11.60 -8.10
C LEU A 129 1.98 -12.77 -7.14
N LYS A 130 3.22 -13.26 -7.01
CA LYS A 130 3.54 -14.35 -6.09
C LYS A 130 3.23 -13.98 -4.64
N GLU A 131 3.63 -12.79 -4.20
CA GLU A 131 3.35 -12.32 -2.84
C GLU A 131 1.84 -12.21 -2.58
N VAL A 132 1.05 -11.74 -3.54
CA VAL A 132 -0.41 -11.71 -3.43
C VAL A 132 -1.01 -13.11 -3.34
N LEU A 133 -0.55 -14.06 -4.16
CA LEU A 133 -1.04 -15.45 -4.13
C LEU A 133 -0.70 -16.15 -2.80
N ASP A 134 0.53 -15.96 -2.31
CA ASP A 134 0.97 -16.47 -1.01
C ASP A 134 0.13 -15.86 0.12
N ALA A 135 -0.09 -14.55 0.08
CA ALA A 135 -0.93 -13.85 1.05
C ALA A 135 -2.39 -14.32 1.01
N SER A 136 -2.95 -14.55 -0.18
CA SER A 136 -4.32 -15.05 -0.37
C SER A 136 -4.53 -16.40 0.31
N VAL A 137 -3.57 -17.33 0.18
CA VAL A 137 -3.62 -18.62 0.88
C VAL A 137 -3.46 -18.42 2.38
N ARG A 138 -2.45 -17.66 2.80
CA ARG A 138 -2.11 -17.44 4.22
C ARG A 138 -3.23 -16.75 4.99
N TRP A 139 -3.89 -15.78 4.38
CA TRP A 139 -4.96 -14.98 4.99
C TRP A 139 -6.36 -15.59 4.76
N GLY A 140 -6.44 -16.73 4.08
CA GLY A 140 -7.69 -17.48 3.94
C GLY A 140 -8.70 -16.79 3.03
N LEU A 141 -8.27 -16.39 1.82
CA LEU A 141 -9.18 -15.97 0.77
C LEU A 141 -10.21 -17.09 0.51
N ARG A 142 -11.50 -16.79 0.71
CA ARG A 142 -12.63 -17.70 0.49
C ARG A 142 -13.38 -17.42 -0.81
N LYS A 143 -13.24 -16.21 -1.34
CA LYS A 143 -13.92 -15.75 -2.55
C LYS A 143 -13.05 -16.01 -3.79
N PRO A 144 -13.63 -16.08 -5.00
CA PRO A 144 -12.85 -16.18 -6.23
C PRO A 144 -11.87 -15.01 -6.40
N MET A 145 -10.81 -15.24 -7.15
CA MET A 145 -9.84 -14.24 -7.57
C MET A 145 -9.89 -14.07 -9.08
N LEU A 146 -9.97 -12.82 -9.54
CA LEU A 146 -9.92 -12.42 -10.93
C LEU A 146 -8.64 -11.60 -11.16
N ILE A 147 -7.70 -12.16 -11.92
CA ILE A 147 -6.44 -11.48 -12.22
C ILE A 147 -6.59 -10.74 -13.57
N GLU A 148 -6.63 -9.41 -13.56
CA GLU A 148 -6.68 -8.60 -14.77
C GLU A 148 -5.29 -8.46 -15.41
N ILE A 149 -5.17 -8.92 -16.66
CA ILE A 149 -3.96 -8.81 -17.46
C ILE A 149 -3.95 -7.45 -18.15
N LYS A 150 -3.19 -6.50 -17.60
CA LYS A 150 -3.01 -5.17 -18.20
C LYS A 150 -1.96 -5.18 -19.32
N SER A 151 -0.79 -5.80 -19.07
CA SER A 151 0.32 -5.77 -20.03
C SER A 151 1.37 -6.87 -19.78
N LEU A 152 1.38 -7.92 -20.61
CA LEU A 152 2.44 -8.93 -20.67
C LEU A 152 3.11 -8.90 -22.04
N ARG A 153 4.41 -8.68 -22.10
CA ARG A 153 5.21 -8.46 -23.32
C ARG A 153 5.93 -9.72 -23.78
N SER A 154 6.57 -10.45 -22.87
CA SER A 154 7.43 -11.58 -23.22
C SER A 154 6.75 -12.94 -23.11
N ASP A 155 7.21 -13.90 -23.92
CA ASP A 155 6.76 -15.29 -23.83
C ASP A 155 7.19 -15.94 -22.51
N ALA A 156 8.36 -15.55 -21.99
CA ALA A 156 8.86 -15.98 -20.69
C ALA A 156 7.88 -15.59 -19.58
N CYS A 157 7.43 -14.33 -19.53
CA CYS A 157 6.50 -13.84 -18.52
C CYS A 157 5.13 -14.53 -18.61
N ARG A 158 4.61 -14.79 -19.83
CA ARG A 158 3.35 -15.54 -20.00
C ARG A 158 3.45 -16.98 -19.50
N ASN A 159 4.56 -17.66 -19.78
CA ASN A 159 4.82 -19.01 -19.26
C ASN A 159 5.00 -19.01 -17.74
N GLN A 160 5.70 -17.99 -17.21
CA GLN A 160 5.84 -17.76 -15.77
C GLN A 160 4.48 -17.58 -15.12
N LEU A 161 3.57 -16.77 -15.68
CA LEU A 161 2.21 -16.57 -15.15
C LEU A 161 1.46 -17.90 -15.01
N LEU A 162 1.41 -18.70 -16.07
CA LEU A 162 0.70 -19.98 -16.05
C LEU A 162 1.32 -20.96 -15.03
N SER A 163 2.65 -21.02 -14.99
CA SER A 163 3.38 -21.91 -14.09
C SER A 163 3.28 -21.47 -12.63
N LEU A 164 3.29 -20.16 -12.38
CA LEU A 164 3.17 -19.56 -11.05
C LEU A 164 1.78 -19.79 -10.47
N VAL A 165 0.72 -19.58 -11.26
CA VAL A 165 -0.66 -19.66 -10.77
C VAL A 165 -1.13 -21.11 -10.61
N ALA A 166 -0.67 -22.04 -11.45
CA ALA A 166 -1.16 -23.43 -11.48
C ALA A 166 -1.15 -24.15 -10.11
N PRO A 167 -0.10 -24.07 -9.27
CA PRO A 167 -0.09 -24.70 -7.94
C PRO A 167 -1.15 -24.15 -6.99
N TYR A 168 -1.46 -22.85 -7.05
CA TYR A 168 -2.41 -22.19 -6.13
C TYR A 168 -3.86 -22.59 -6.40
N ARG A 169 -4.18 -23.11 -7.59
CA ARG A 169 -5.53 -23.56 -7.95
C ARG A 169 -6.07 -24.72 -7.13
N LYS A 170 -5.19 -25.41 -6.39
CA LYS A 170 -5.61 -26.45 -5.43
C LYS A 170 -6.34 -25.84 -4.23
N THR A 171 -6.10 -24.57 -3.94
CA THR A 171 -6.60 -23.86 -2.76
C THR A 171 -7.47 -22.67 -3.13
N LEU A 172 -7.14 -21.99 -4.24
CA LEU A 172 -7.80 -20.77 -4.70
C LEU A 172 -8.60 -21.01 -5.98
N THR A 173 -9.72 -20.32 -6.13
CA THR A 173 -10.44 -20.24 -7.41
C THR A 173 -9.92 -19.03 -8.17
N ILE A 174 -9.14 -19.26 -9.23
CA ILE A 174 -8.46 -18.19 -9.98
C ILE A 174 -8.85 -18.26 -11.45
N ASP A 175 -9.29 -17.13 -11.99
CA ASP A 175 -9.50 -16.89 -13.41
C ASP A 175 -8.84 -15.58 -13.85
N PHE A 176 -8.73 -15.37 -15.17
CA PHE A 176 -8.13 -14.17 -15.75
C PHE A 176 -9.17 -13.26 -16.40
N LEU A 177 -8.92 -11.96 -16.34
CA LEU A 177 -9.63 -10.93 -17.09
C LEU A 177 -8.65 -10.22 -18.02
N ALA A 178 -9.08 -9.84 -19.22
CA ALA A 178 -8.32 -8.92 -20.07
C ALA A 178 -9.24 -8.15 -21.01
N PHE A 179 -9.14 -6.83 -21.05
CA PHE A 179 -9.82 -6.05 -22.08
C PHE A 179 -9.31 -6.45 -23.49
N PRO A 180 -10.14 -6.42 -24.54
CA PRO A 180 -9.75 -6.88 -25.87
C PRO A 180 -8.44 -6.29 -26.41
N GLY A 181 -8.17 -5.01 -26.12
CA GLY A 181 -6.92 -4.35 -26.47
C GLY A 181 -5.72 -4.96 -25.72
N ALA A 182 -5.82 -5.03 -24.39
CA ALA A 182 -4.81 -5.61 -23.53
C ALA A 182 -4.58 -7.10 -23.81
N PHE A 183 -5.63 -7.86 -24.11
CA PHE A 183 -5.51 -9.27 -24.50
C PHE A 183 -4.76 -9.43 -25.82
N ARG A 184 -5.07 -8.61 -26.84
CA ARG A 184 -4.37 -8.64 -28.13
C ARG A 184 -2.91 -8.27 -28.02
N SER A 185 -2.58 -7.19 -27.28
CA SER A 185 -1.19 -6.78 -27.06
C SER A 185 -0.44 -7.78 -26.19
N SER A 186 -1.12 -8.33 -25.18
CA SER A 186 -0.50 -9.28 -24.26
C SER A 186 -0.41 -10.69 -24.79
N PHE A 187 -1.17 -11.07 -25.82
CA PHE A 187 -1.15 -12.39 -26.45
C PHE A 187 -1.23 -12.25 -27.97
N PRO A 188 -0.13 -11.82 -28.63
CA PRO A 188 -0.15 -11.53 -30.07
C PRO A 188 -0.43 -12.77 -30.92
N ASP A 189 0.09 -13.94 -30.52
CA ASP A 189 -0.30 -15.24 -31.09
C ASP A 189 -1.49 -15.82 -30.31
N GLN A 190 -2.70 -15.41 -30.70
CA GLN A 190 -3.92 -15.83 -30.01
C GLN A 190 -4.16 -17.33 -30.08
N VAL A 191 -3.74 -18.00 -31.15
CA VAL A 191 -3.99 -19.44 -31.32
C VAL A 191 -3.18 -20.21 -30.29
N ARG A 192 -1.86 -19.94 -30.23
CA ARG A 192 -0.95 -20.58 -29.27
C ARG A 192 -1.37 -20.32 -27.84
N TRP A 193 -1.66 -19.06 -27.50
CA TRP A 193 -1.93 -18.68 -26.11
C TRP A 193 -3.31 -19.10 -25.62
N LYS A 194 -4.35 -19.03 -26.46
CA LYS A 194 -5.65 -19.64 -26.11
C LYS A 194 -5.52 -21.14 -25.87
N ALA A 195 -4.72 -21.84 -26.68
CA ALA A 195 -4.46 -23.26 -26.48
C ALA A 195 -3.69 -23.54 -25.18
N ALA A 196 -2.68 -22.72 -24.84
CA ALA A 196 -1.91 -22.85 -23.60
C ALA A 196 -2.77 -22.60 -22.35
N LEU A 197 -3.58 -21.54 -22.36
CA LEU A 197 -4.54 -21.23 -21.29
C LEU A 197 -5.55 -22.37 -21.11
N LYS A 198 -6.13 -22.86 -22.22
CA LYS A 198 -7.07 -24.00 -22.21
C LYS A 198 -6.42 -25.27 -21.66
N ARG A 199 -5.20 -25.62 -22.09
CA ARG A 199 -4.46 -26.78 -21.57
C ARG A 199 -4.17 -26.67 -20.08
N SER A 200 -3.90 -25.46 -19.61
CA SER A 200 -3.68 -25.16 -18.19
C SER A 200 -5.00 -25.03 -17.40
N GLY A 201 -6.14 -25.22 -18.06
CA GLY A 201 -7.48 -25.16 -17.47
C GLY A 201 -7.91 -23.76 -17.03
N PHE A 202 -7.28 -22.70 -17.53
CA PHE A 202 -7.61 -21.32 -17.21
C PHE A 202 -8.66 -20.77 -18.17
N LYS A 203 -9.56 -19.94 -17.63
CA LYS A 203 -10.45 -19.11 -18.43
C LYS A 203 -9.89 -17.69 -18.48
N VAL A 204 -10.03 -17.06 -19.64
CA VAL A 204 -9.80 -15.63 -19.79
C VAL A 204 -11.11 -15.00 -20.23
N TYR A 205 -11.62 -14.13 -19.39
CA TYR A 205 -12.78 -13.30 -19.68
C TYR A 205 -12.33 -12.04 -20.41
N THR A 206 -13.12 -11.60 -21.39
CA THR A 206 -12.90 -10.31 -22.05
C THR A 206 -14.08 -9.39 -21.80
N ALA A 207 -13.86 -8.29 -21.08
CA ALA A 207 -14.87 -7.27 -20.83
C ALA A 207 -14.84 -6.17 -21.92
N ARG A 208 -15.97 -5.52 -22.18
CA ARG A 208 -16.02 -4.28 -22.98
C ARG A 208 -16.04 -3.11 -21.99
N LYS A 209 -15.27 -2.05 -22.26
CA LYS A 209 -15.38 -0.82 -21.45
C LYS A 209 -16.78 -0.21 -21.67
N PRO A 210 -17.47 0.23 -20.61
CA PRO A 210 -18.67 1.05 -20.75
C PRO A 210 -18.36 2.27 -21.62
N LYS A 211 -19.31 2.67 -22.48
CA LYS A 211 -19.12 3.80 -23.42
C LYS A 211 -19.18 5.16 -22.74
N THR A 212 -19.71 5.24 -21.52
CA THR A 212 -19.88 6.47 -20.75
C THR A 212 -18.99 6.42 -19.51
N LYS A 213 -18.29 7.53 -19.24
CA LYS A 213 -17.48 7.76 -18.03
C LYS A 213 -18.33 8.09 -16.79
N GLU A 214 -19.66 8.02 -16.91
CA GLU A 214 -20.56 8.32 -15.79
C GLU A 214 -20.57 7.14 -14.82
N HIS A 215 -20.19 7.44 -13.57
CA HIS A 215 -19.99 6.54 -12.43
C HIS A 215 -18.62 5.85 -12.36
N ASP A 216 -17.59 6.66 -12.10
CA ASP A 216 -16.52 6.21 -11.21
C ASP A 216 -17.10 6.18 -9.79
N LEU A 217 -17.61 5.02 -9.34
CA LEU A 217 -18.35 4.87 -8.07
C LEU A 217 -17.52 5.15 -6.82
N ALA A 218 -16.21 5.42 -6.97
CA ALA A 218 -15.40 6.01 -5.92
C ALA A 218 -15.99 7.34 -5.40
N SER A 219 -16.86 8.02 -6.16
CA SER A 219 -17.58 9.21 -5.70
C SER A 219 -18.90 8.96 -4.96
N ASP A 220 -19.53 7.79 -5.17
CA ASP A 220 -20.91 7.51 -4.71
C ASP A 220 -20.98 6.46 -3.60
N VAL A 221 -19.92 5.68 -3.40
CA VAL A 221 -19.70 4.98 -2.14
C VAL A 221 -19.24 6.06 -1.16
N ALA A 222 -20.10 6.47 -0.23
CA ALA A 222 -19.65 7.23 0.93
C ALA A 222 -18.42 6.48 1.47
N PRO A 223 -17.24 7.12 1.58
CA PRO A 223 -16.05 6.45 2.11
C PRO A 223 -16.53 5.72 3.35
N ALA A 224 -16.31 4.41 3.41
CA ALA A 224 -16.63 3.68 4.62
C ALA A 224 -15.93 4.48 5.71
N ASP A 225 -16.72 5.12 6.57
CA ASP A 225 -16.25 5.63 7.84
C ASP A 225 -15.75 4.38 8.54
N LEU A 226 -14.49 4.04 8.28
CA LEU A 226 -13.57 3.75 9.34
C LEU A 226 -13.77 4.94 10.28
N GLU A 227 -14.76 4.79 11.16
CA GLU A 227 -14.88 5.60 12.34
C GLU A 227 -13.61 5.25 13.13
N LEU A 228 -12.48 5.79 12.69
CA LEU A 228 -11.24 5.76 13.40
C LEU A 228 -11.34 6.99 14.27
N GLU A 229 -11.37 6.75 15.57
CA GLU A 229 -11.21 7.86 16.47
C GLU A 229 -9.74 8.30 16.42
N PHE A 230 -9.59 9.60 16.19
CA PHE A 230 -8.31 10.26 16.27
C PHE A 230 -8.22 10.94 17.63
N ARG A 231 -7.34 10.44 18.47
CA ARG A 231 -7.05 11.09 19.75
C ARG A 231 -5.69 11.75 19.67
N THR A 232 -5.69 13.07 19.80
CA THR A 232 -4.44 13.81 19.99
C THR A 232 -3.93 13.54 21.39
N LEU A 233 -2.77 12.89 21.51
CA LEU A 233 -2.12 12.58 22.79
C LEU A 233 -1.15 13.68 23.20
N ILE A 234 -0.47 14.27 22.22
CA ILE A 234 0.32 15.49 22.38
C ILE A 234 -0.14 16.45 21.28
N PRO A 235 -0.72 17.62 21.63
CA PRO A 235 -1.08 18.62 20.64
C PRO A 235 0.16 19.13 19.92
N GLU A 236 -0.04 19.91 18.87
CA GLU A 236 1.08 20.63 18.27
C GLU A 236 1.79 21.46 19.35
N THR A 237 3.02 21.08 19.64
CA THR A 237 3.79 21.61 20.76
C THR A 237 5.16 22.03 20.24
N ASP A 238 5.48 23.30 20.42
CA ASP A 238 6.81 23.82 20.13
C ASP A 238 7.80 23.29 21.17
N PHE A 239 9.01 23.00 20.73
CA PHE A 239 10.13 22.66 21.60
C PHE A 239 11.38 23.44 21.21
N ALA A 240 12.24 23.69 22.19
CA ALA A 240 13.55 24.27 21.97
C ALA A 240 14.56 23.71 22.98
N ILE A 241 15.67 23.19 22.47
CA ILE A 241 16.82 22.69 23.22
C ILE A 241 17.90 23.77 23.10
N ARG A 242 18.07 24.61 24.13
CA ARG A 242 18.97 25.79 24.10
C ARG A 242 20.03 25.80 25.20
N GLU A 243 19.92 24.94 26.19
CA GLU A 243 20.75 24.99 27.40
C GLU A 243 21.82 23.89 27.37
N GLN A 244 23.05 24.24 27.74
CA GLN A 244 24.19 23.32 27.70
C GLN A 244 24.01 22.06 28.57
N GLY A 245 23.20 22.16 29.63
CA GLY A 245 22.87 21.04 30.52
C GLY A 245 21.68 20.19 30.07
N THR A 246 20.92 20.62 29.06
CA THR A 246 19.69 19.98 28.61
C THR A 246 19.83 19.60 27.14
N ARG A 247 20.18 18.34 26.86
CA ARG A 247 20.31 17.82 25.47
C ARG A 247 19.13 16.98 25.00
N SER A 248 18.17 16.74 25.89
CA SER A 248 17.01 15.92 25.59
C SER A 248 15.77 16.47 26.27
N LEU A 249 14.67 16.55 25.54
CA LEU A 249 13.35 16.86 26.07
C LEU A 249 12.50 15.61 26.09
N ARG A 250 11.75 15.43 27.18
CA ARG A 250 10.89 14.27 27.40
C ARG A 250 9.44 14.68 27.28
N PHE A 251 8.72 13.96 26.46
CA PHE A 251 7.30 14.16 26.20
C PHE A 251 6.56 12.86 26.56
N PRO A 252 5.99 12.78 27.78
CA PRO A 252 5.22 11.61 28.18
C PRO A 252 3.98 11.47 27.29
N ILE A 253 3.70 10.24 26.86
CA ILE A 253 2.56 9.89 26.01
C ILE A 253 1.72 8.87 26.79
N SER A 254 0.56 9.32 27.22
CA SER A 254 -0.43 8.45 27.87
C SER A 254 -1.34 7.83 26.80
N VAL A 255 -1.02 6.60 26.41
CA VAL A 255 -1.89 5.81 25.52
C VAL A 255 -3.03 5.22 26.36
N PRO A 256 -4.31 5.51 26.04
CA PRO A 256 -5.43 4.87 26.73
C PRO A 256 -5.40 3.35 26.55
N GLU A 257 -5.86 2.62 27.56
CA GLU A 257 -6.11 1.19 27.42
C GLU A 257 -7.23 0.98 26.40
N LEU A 258 -6.95 0.24 25.33
CA LEU A 258 -7.91 -0.13 24.28
C LEU A 258 -7.87 -1.66 24.12
N PRO A 259 -8.67 -2.41 24.91
CA PRO A 259 -8.58 -3.87 24.97
C PRO A 259 -8.79 -4.53 23.61
N GLY A 260 -7.76 -5.25 23.11
CA GLY A 260 -7.85 -6.02 21.88
C GLY A 260 -7.85 -5.20 20.58
N ALA A 261 -7.75 -3.87 20.65
CA ALA A 261 -7.74 -3.01 19.49
C ALA A 261 -6.33 -2.81 18.94
N LYS A 262 -6.15 -3.06 17.63
CA LYS A 262 -4.93 -2.64 16.93
C LYS A 262 -4.95 -1.10 16.82
N CYS A 263 -4.17 -0.42 17.64
CA CYS A 263 -3.98 1.02 17.56
C CYS A 263 -2.72 1.38 16.75
N ARG A 264 -2.70 2.56 16.14
CA ARG A 264 -1.51 3.13 15.50
C ARG A 264 -1.14 4.43 16.21
N LEU A 265 0.06 4.47 16.77
CA LEU A 265 0.63 5.72 17.27
C LEU A 265 1.34 6.41 16.12
N ARG A 266 0.90 7.63 15.79
CA ARG A 266 1.52 8.50 14.81
C ARG A 266 2.23 9.63 15.53
N VAL A 267 3.51 9.79 15.27
CA VAL A 267 4.31 10.87 15.82
C VAL A 267 4.83 11.71 14.67
N GLY A 268 4.52 13.01 14.70
CA GLY A 268 5.02 14.01 13.79
C GLY A 268 6.14 14.78 14.48
N ILE A 269 7.27 14.93 13.78
CA ILE A 269 8.35 15.82 14.19
C ILE A 269 8.71 16.71 13.02
N GLU A 270 8.72 18.01 13.29
CA GLU A 270 9.18 19.04 12.39
C GLU A 270 10.34 19.79 13.03
N HIS A 271 11.40 19.99 12.26
CA HIS A 271 12.60 20.70 12.67
C HIS A 271 12.65 22.07 11.99
N GLY A 272 13.25 23.07 12.63
CA GLY A 272 13.73 24.26 11.92
C GLY A 272 12.85 25.52 12.01
N TYR A 273 12.37 25.87 13.21
CA TYR A 273 11.86 27.22 13.47
C TYR A 273 12.97 28.25 13.63
N ASP A 274 14.10 27.84 14.23
CA ASP A 274 15.37 28.56 14.17
C ASP A 274 16.44 27.52 13.83
N ASP A 275 17.03 27.67 12.65
CA ASP A 275 17.67 26.58 11.89
C ASP A 275 19.19 26.76 11.94
N THR A 276 19.73 26.74 13.15
CA THR A 276 21.05 27.31 13.42
C THR A 276 22.07 26.36 14.06
N GLY A 277 21.61 25.24 14.63
CA GLY A 277 22.41 24.08 15.01
C GLY A 277 22.62 23.08 13.85
N ASP A 278 23.02 21.85 14.17
CA ASP A 278 23.00 20.77 13.20
C ASP A 278 21.58 20.58 12.66
N ARG A 279 21.51 20.36 11.34
CA ARG A 279 20.24 20.38 10.60
C ARG A 279 19.39 19.14 10.88
N SER A 280 19.41 18.60 12.11
CA SER A 280 18.73 17.39 12.49
C SER A 280 18.42 17.28 13.97
N VAL A 281 17.18 16.94 14.29
CA VAL A 281 16.77 16.52 15.63
C VAL A 281 16.65 15.01 15.68
N ARG A 282 17.23 14.36 16.69
CA ARG A 282 16.99 12.94 16.95
C ARG A 282 15.74 12.74 17.78
N TYR A 283 15.12 11.58 17.60
CA TYR A 283 14.02 11.16 18.45
C TYR A 283 14.13 9.69 18.83
N ARG A 284 13.59 9.37 20.00
CA ARG A 284 13.40 7.99 20.48
C ARG A 284 12.02 7.86 21.08
N ILE A 285 11.35 6.72 20.85
CA ILE A 285 10.19 6.34 21.67
C ILE A 285 10.64 5.27 22.63
N LEU A 286 10.44 5.53 23.92
CA LEU A 286 10.71 4.60 25.00
C LEU A 286 9.39 4.06 25.56
N ASP A 287 9.39 2.83 26.02
CA ASP A 287 8.29 2.29 26.83
C ASP A 287 8.37 2.74 28.30
N GLY A 288 7.41 2.29 29.13
CA GLY A 288 7.34 2.62 30.55
C GLY A 288 8.52 2.11 31.39
N THR A 289 9.32 1.19 30.86
CA THR A 289 10.56 0.70 31.50
C THR A 289 11.79 1.51 31.07
N GLY A 290 11.64 2.39 30.08
CA GLY A 290 12.74 3.12 29.45
C GLY A 290 13.41 2.35 28.31
N GLN A 291 12.89 1.17 27.92
CA GLN A 291 13.40 0.45 26.76
C GLN A 291 13.01 1.16 25.47
N GLN A 292 13.97 1.32 24.57
CA GLN A 292 13.73 1.95 23.27
C GLN A 292 12.92 1.03 22.36
N LEU A 293 11.77 1.53 21.89
CA LEU A 293 10.91 0.87 20.90
C LEU A 293 11.29 1.25 19.47
N THR A 294 11.57 2.53 19.23
CA THR A 294 12.03 3.05 17.94
C THR A 294 12.89 4.29 18.11
N ALA A 295 13.66 4.63 17.08
CA ALA A 295 14.47 5.85 17.03
C ALA A 295 14.64 6.33 15.59
N GLY A 296 14.90 7.62 15.43
CA GLY A 296 15.21 8.21 14.14
C GLY A 296 15.74 9.63 14.26
N SER A 297 15.83 10.30 13.12
CA SER A 297 16.19 11.72 13.06
C SER A 297 15.33 12.43 12.02
N SER A 298 14.92 13.66 12.32
CA SER A 298 14.23 14.54 11.37
C SER A 298 15.15 15.70 10.98
N ARG A 299 15.32 15.88 9.67
CA ARG A 299 15.99 17.04 9.04
C ARG A 299 15.01 17.91 8.26
N ALA A 300 13.74 17.58 8.33
CA ALA A 300 12.72 18.15 7.48
C ALA A 300 12.15 19.41 8.13
N ARG A 301 12.09 20.49 7.35
CA ARG A 301 11.33 21.71 7.67
C ARG A 301 9.81 21.54 7.56
N GLY A 302 9.36 20.30 7.61
CA GLY A 302 7.95 19.92 7.54
C GLY A 302 7.76 18.61 8.30
N TRP A 303 6.50 18.29 8.61
CA TRP A 303 6.16 17.12 9.40
C TRP A 303 6.71 15.81 8.83
N GLN A 304 7.58 15.16 9.60
CA GLN A 304 7.96 13.77 9.37
C GLN A 304 7.13 12.88 10.30
N TRP A 305 6.27 12.05 9.72
CA TRP A 305 5.41 11.13 10.45
C TRP A 305 6.04 9.74 10.55
N PHE A 306 5.88 9.10 11.71
CA PHE A 306 6.28 7.72 11.93
C PHE A 306 5.21 6.96 12.72
N GLU A 307 5.09 5.67 12.43
CA GLU A 307 4.09 4.77 13.01
C GLU A 307 4.74 3.70 13.89
N LEU A 308 4.15 3.42 15.05
CA LEU A 308 4.48 2.24 15.86
C LEU A 308 3.45 1.13 15.63
N PRO A 309 3.88 -0.13 15.42
CA PRO A 309 2.96 -1.24 15.15
C PRO A 309 2.16 -1.68 16.39
N SER A 310 0.84 -1.74 16.20
CA SER A 310 -0.28 -2.48 16.86
C SER A 310 -0.37 -2.70 18.38
N TYR A 311 0.68 -2.51 19.18
CA TYR A 311 0.63 -2.63 20.64
C TYR A 311 1.60 -1.62 21.25
N ALA A 312 1.13 -0.38 21.44
CA ALA A 312 1.84 0.56 22.27
C ALA A 312 1.70 0.12 23.75
N PRO A 313 2.78 -0.26 24.44
CA PRO A 313 2.71 -0.55 25.88
C PRO A 313 2.18 0.66 26.65
N ALA A 314 1.54 0.42 27.79
CA ALA A 314 1.07 1.47 28.67
C ALA A 314 2.25 2.35 29.13
N GLY A 315 2.11 3.67 28.95
CA GLY A 315 3.17 4.64 29.25
C GLY A 315 4.27 4.62 28.19
N LEU A 316 4.24 5.61 27.29
CA LEU A 316 5.30 5.86 26.33
C LEU A 316 5.99 7.19 26.65
N THR A 317 7.24 7.34 26.23
CA THR A 317 7.94 8.63 26.26
C THR A 317 8.54 8.91 24.90
N LEU A 318 8.15 10.03 24.29
CA LEU A 318 8.89 10.59 23.17
C LEU A 318 10.05 11.42 23.73
N LEU A 319 11.27 10.99 23.41
CA LEU A 319 12.48 11.73 23.66
C LEU A 319 12.86 12.46 22.38
N VAL A 320 13.07 13.77 22.48
CA VAL A 320 13.59 14.61 21.41
C VAL A 320 14.96 15.07 21.83
N GLU A 321 15.97 14.84 21.00
CA GLU A 321 17.37 15.00 21.36
C GLU A 321 18.11 15.87 20.38
N ASP A 322 19.01 16.66 20.94
CA ASP A 322 20.02 17.42 20.24
C ASP A 322 21.36 16.69 20.40
N GLU A 323 21.96 16.31 19.28
CA GLU A 323 23.25 15.63 19.27
C GLU A 323 24.45 16.56 19.15
N ASP A 324 24.21 17.86 19.03
CA ASP A 324 25.28 18.83 18.93
C ASP A 324 26.22 18.78 20.15
N THR A 325 27.51 18.87 19.82
CA THR A 325 28.58 18.89 20.81
C THR A 325 28.86 20.32 21.32
N ASP A 326 28.42 21.35 20.59
CA ASP A 326 28.77 22.74 20.86
C ASP A 326 27.56 23.70 20.84
N LEU A 327 27.12 24.09 22.03
CA LEU A 327 26.07 25.10 22.27
C LEU A 327 26.67 26.51 22.50
N SER A 328 27.93 26.77 22.08
CA SER A 328 28.58 28.07 22.21
C SER A 328 28.42 28.98 20.97
N GLY A 329 27.80 28.48 19.90
CA GLY A 329 27.55 29.21 18.66
C GLY A 329 26.56 30.38 18.81
N LYS A 330 26.52 31.26 17.81
CA LYS A 330 25.64 32.45 17.75
C LYS A 330 24.15 32.12 17.95
N HIS A 331 23.80 30.87 17.69
CA HIS A 331 22.45 30.36 17.82
C HIS A 331 22.55 28.87 18.21
N PRO A 332 22.58 28.59 19.51
CA PRO A 332 22.86 27.24 19.98
C PRO A 332 21.60 26.38 20.05
N GLY A 333 21.73 25.17 19.52
CA GLY A 333 20.81 24.06 19.72
C GLY A 333 19.71 23.94 18.68
N ASN A 334 18.62 23.30 19.07
CA ASN A 334 17.63 22.77 18.15
C ASN A 334 16.19 23.13 18.56
N ALA A 335 15.39 23.64 17.63
CA ALA A 335 13.98 23.97 17.86
C ALA A 335 13.06 23.39 16.78
N GLY A 336 11.82 23.10 17.14
CA GLY A 336 10.88 22.43 16.26
C GLY A 336 9.48 22.31 16.84
N ARG A 337 8.65 21.51 16.16
CA ARG A 337 7.31 21.12 16.62
C ARG A 337 7.21 19.61 16.73
N ILE A 338 6.44 19.17 17.71
CA ILE A 338 6.00 17.78 17.82
C ILE A 338 4.48 17.70 17.80
N LYS A 339 3.95 16.56 17.36
CA LYS A 339 2.55 16.18 17.50
C LYS A 339 2.44 14.68 17.63
N VAL A 340 1.62 14.20 18.55
CA VAL A 340 1.39 12.76 18.72
C VAL A 340 -0.10 12.50 18.68
N SER A 341 -0.51 11.60 17.80
CA SER A 341 -1.90 11.16 17.67
C SER A 341 -2.00 9.65 17.69
N LEU A 342 -3.06 9.15 18.29
CA LEU A 342 -3.47 7.76 18.26
C LEU A 342 -4.63 7.60 17.29
N THR A 343 -4.57 6.56 16.47
CA THR A 343 -5.65 6.17 15.56
C THR A 343 -6.11 4.76 15.95
N TYR A 344 -7.39 4.58 16.22
CA TYR A 344 -7.99 3.30 16.64
C TYR A 344 -9.46 3.19 16.19
N PRO A 345 -10.02 1.97 16.06
CA PRO A 345 -11.43 1.81 15.68
C PRO A 345 -12.38 2.40 16.74
N ARG A 346 -13.45 3.09 16.33
CA ARG A 346 -14.50 3.63 17.20
C ARG A 346 -15.21 2.48 17.91
N GLY A 347 -15.46 2.66 19.21
CA GLY A 347 -16.04 1.63 20.08
C GLY A 347 -15.05 0.58 20.63
N SER A 348 -13.74 0.81 20.48
CA SER A 348 -12.65 0.02 21.10
C SER A 348 -12.42 0.36 22.57
#